data_AF-A0A3D3R496-F1
#
_entry.id   AF-A0A3D3R496-F1
#
_cell.length_a   1.000
_cell.length_b   1.000
_cell.length_c   1.000
_cell.angle_alpha   90.00
_cell.angle_beta   90.00
_cell.angle_gamma   90.00
#
_symmetry.space_group_name_H-M   'P 1'
#
loop_
_entity.id
_entity.type
_entity.pdbx_description
1 polymer ?
#
loop_
_entity_poly.entity_id
_entity_poly.type
_entity_poly.pdbx_seq_one_letter_code
_entity_poly.pdbx_strand_id
1 'polypeptide(L)'
;MQSLEESVAANPGIVAACFSPRHGIRVKYKDQQHDFVICFECYHAIWYTDDQQREGFNPTDAPTDAFNHVLKTAEVPLPEPPK
;
A
#
# COMPACT_ATOMS: atom_id res chain seq x y z
N MET A 1 -7.70 2.86 -6.86
CA MET A 1 -8.09 3.12 -5.45
C MET A 1 -9.14 2.15 -4.96
N GLN A 2 -10.21 1.88 -5.74
CA GLN A 2 -11.26 0.92 -5.35
C GLN A 2 -10.72 -0.44 -4.85
N SER A 3 -9.79 -1.07 -5.55
CA SER A 3 -9.21 -2.36 -5.12
C SER A 3 -8.52 -2.32 -3.76
N LEU A 4 -7.91 -1.18 -3.39
CA LEU A 4 -7.28 -1.00 -2.08
C LEU A 4 -8.34 -0.85 -0.99
N GLU A 5 -9.36 -0.04 -1.24
CA GLU A 5 -10.49 0.16 -0.32
C GLU A 5 -11.22 -1.15 -0.02
N GLU A 6 -11.53 -1.93 -1.07
CA GLU A 6 -12.14 -3.26 -0.94
C GLU A 6 -11.27 -4.22 -0.12
N SER A 7 -9.94 -4.18 -0.29
CA SER A 7 -9.03 -5.02 0.48
C SER A 7 -9.00 -4.68 1.98
N VAL A 8 -9.16 -3.39 2.33
CA VAL A 8 -9.24 -2.96 3.73
C VAL A 8 -10.55 -3.45 4.35
N ALA A 9 -11.67 -3.31 3.63
CA ALA A 9 -12.96 -3.79 4.09
C ALA A 9 -13.02 -5.32 4.26
N ALA A 10 -12.27 -6.05 3.44
CA ALA A 10 -12.18 -7.52 3.49
C ALA A 10 -11.28 -8.05 4.62
N ASN A 11 -10.42 -7.22 5.21
CA ASN A 11 -9.50 -7.67 6.25
C ASN A 11 -10.23 -7.78 7.62
N PRO A 12 -10.27 -8.96 8.27
CA PRO A 12 -10.94 -9.14 9.57
C PRO A 12 -10.12 -8.61 10.77
N GLY A 13 -9.18 -7.69 10.54
CA GLY A 13 -8.29 -7.12 11.57
C GLY A 13 -6.95 -7.85 11.73
N ILE A 14 -6.57 -8.67 10.74
CA ILE A 14 -5.28 -9.39 10.73
C ILE A 14 -4.18 -8.43 10.29
N VAL A 15 -3.10 -8.39 11.07
CA VAL A 15 -1.87 -7.68 10.76
C VAL A 15 -0.68 -8.46 11.31
N ALA A 16 0.39 -8.59 10.52
CA ALA A 16 1.63 -9.22 10.99
C ALA A 16 2.54 -8.17 11.64
N ALA A 17 3.45 -8.62 12.52
CA ALA A 17 4.37 -7.72 13.24
C ALA A 17 5.50 -7.14 12.35
N CYS A 18 5.69 -7.67 11.14
CA CYS A 18 6.70 -7.19 10.21
C CYS A 18 6.22 -5.96 9.42
N PHE A 19 7.17 -5.17 8.93
CA PHE A 19 6.87 -4.07 8.00
C PHE A 19 8.02 -3.89 7.00
N SER A 20 7.92 -4.61 5.88
CA SER A 20 8.86 -4.53 4.74
C SER A 20 8.11 -4.04 3.50
N PRO A 21 7.77 -2.75 3.41
CA PRO A 21 6.90 -2.24 2.36
C PRO A 21 7.56 -2.32 0.99
N ARG A 22 6.77 -2.75 0.00
CA ARG A 22 7.18 -2.91 -1.40
C ARG A 22 6.45 -1.98 -2.36
N HIS A 23 5.46 -1.24 -1.86
CA HIS A 23 4.62 -0.36 -2.65
C HIS A 23 4.54 1.02 -2.01
N GLY A 24 4.97 2.04 -2.76
CA GLY A 24 4.84 3.44 -2.39
C GLY A 24 3.99 4.18 -3.42
N ILE A 25 2.97 4.90 -2.97
CA ILE A 25 2.13 5.73 -3.85
C ILE A 25 2.10 7.15 -3.30
N ARG A 26 2.48 8.11 -4.15
CA ARG A 26 2.28 9.53 -3.94
C ARG A 26 1.08 10.01 -4.74
N VAL A 27 0.12 10.64 -4.08
CA VAL A 27 -1.07 11.23 -4.68
C VAL A 27 -1.11 12.72 -4.33
N LYS A 28 -1.45 13.57 -5.31
CA LYS A 28 -1.81 14.97 -5.05
C LYS A 28 -3.32 15.11 -5.13
N TYR A 29 -3.95 15.61 -4.07
CA TYR A 29 -5.39 15.83 -4.02
C TYR A 29 -5.67 17.16 -3.33
N LYS A 30 -6.45 18.04 -3.98
CA LYS A 30 -6.77 19.38 -3.46
C LYS A 30 -5.52 20.15 -2.95
N ASP A 31 -4.48 20.18 -3.78
CA ASP A 31 -3.18 20.81 -3.50
C ASP A 31 -2.40 20.24 -2.29
N GLN A 32 -2.83 19.11 -1.75
CA GLN A 32 -2.18 18.42 -0.64
C GLN A 32 -1.50 17.13 -1.11
N GLN A 33 -0.33 16.83 -0.56
CA GLN A 33 0.39 15.59 -0.84
C GLN A 33 -0.04 14.50 0.13
N HIS A 34 -0.40 13.34 -0.41
CA HIS A 34 -0.69 12.13 0.35
C HIS A 34 0.25 11.02 -0.10
N ASP A 35 0.94 10.42 0.86
CA ASP A 35 1.86 9.31 0.60
C ASP A 35 1.37 8.06 1.31
N PHE A 36 1.34 6.95 0.60
CA PHE A 36 0.93 5.65 1.12
C PHE A 36 2.11 4.69 0.97
N VAL A 37 2.52 4.07 2.06
CA VAL A 37 3.60 3.07 2.12
C VAL A 37 2.97 1.76 2.58
N ILE A 38 2.91 0.79 1.67
CA ILE A 38 2.05 -0.38 1.77
C ILE A 38 2.89 -1.66 1.77
N CYS A 39 2.56 -2.56 2.68
CA CYS A 39 3.09 -3.91 2.79
C CYS A 39 1.93 -4.91 2.72
N PHE A 40 1.65 -5.40 1.51
CA PHE A 40 0.60 -6.39 1.28
C PHE A 40 0.90 -7.75 1.89
N GLU A 41 2.16 -8.10 2.11
CA GLU A 41 2.54 -9.34 2.80
C GLU A 41 2.10 -9.36 4.27
N CYS A 42 2.21 -8.21 4.93
CA CYS A 42 1.98 -8.07 6.36
C CYS A 42 0.64 -7.42 6.70
N TYR A 43 -0.16 -7.09 5.69
CA TYR A 43 -1.47 -6.46 5.85
C TYR A 43 -1.42 -5.15 6.61
N HIS A 44 -0.38 -4.35 6.34
CA HIS A 44 -0.18 -3.07 7.00
C HIS A 44 0.16 -1.98 5.99
N ALA A 45 -0.45 -0.82 6.15
CA ALA A 45 -0.14 0.39 5.42
C ALA A 45 -0.04 1.57 6.39
N ILE A 46 0.99 2.39 6.18
CA ILE A 46 1.12 3.70 6.81
C ILE A 46 0.91 4.77 5.76
N TRP A 47 0.37 5.92 6.17
CA TRP A 47 0.18 7.02 5.25
C TRP A 47 0.47 8.37 5.88
N TYR A 48 0.75 9.34 5.02
CA TYR A 48 1.21 10.67 5.37
C TYR A 48 0.37 11.72 4.66
N THR A 49 0.25 12.89 5.29
CA THR A 49 -0.28 14.11 4.68
C THR A 49 0.73 15.22 4.94
N ASP A 50 1.29 15.80 3.87
CA ASP A 50 2.38 16.79 3.95
C ASP A 50 3.49 16.34 4.93
N ASP A 51 4.01 15.13 4.70
CA ASP A 51 5.06 14.47 5.49
C ASP A 51 4.70 14.17 6.96
N GLN A 52 3.46 14.45 7.40
CA GLN A 52 2.97 14.09 8.73
C GLN A 52 2.27 12.74 8.70
N GLN A 53 2.76 11.80 9.50
CA GLN A 53 2.17 10.47 9.61
C GLN A 53 0.73 10.53 10.17
N ARG A 54 -0.12 9.64 9.66
CA ARG A 54 -1.51 9.43 10.08
C ARG A 54 -1.70 8.01 10.60
N GLU A 55 -2.87 7.74 11.16
CA GLU A 55 -3.24 6.39 11.59
C GLU A 55 -3.31 5.45 10.38
N GLY A 56 -2.59 4.34 10.44
CA GLY A 56 -2.50 3.37 9.35
C GLY A 56 -3.81 2.60 9.10
N PHE A 57 -3.77 1.70 8.13
CA PHE A 57 -4.87 0.78 7.83
C PHE A 57 -4.34 -0.58 7.39
N ASN A 58 -5.21 -1.59 7.48
CA ASN A 58 -4.82 -2.98 7.27
C ASN A 58 -5.49 -3.55 6.01
N PRO A 59 -4.83 -3.53 4.83
CA PRO A 59 -5.34 -4.17 3.62
C PRO A 59 -5.17 -5.70 3.67
N THR A 60 -5.66 -6.44 2.68
CA THR A 60 -5.23 -7.82 2.38
C THR A 60 -4.17 -7.83 1.26
N ASP A 61 -3.70 -9.00 0.85
CA ASP A 61 -2.79 -9.17 -0.28
C ASP A 61 -3.47 -9.09 -1.66
N ALA A 62 -4.81 -9.13 -1.71
CA ALA A 62 -5.58 -9.15 -2.95
C ALA A 62 -5.18 -8.08 -3.98
N PRO A 63 -4.80 -6.83 -3.62
CA PRO A 63 -4.41 -5.82 -4.60
C PRO A 63 -2.99 -5.98 -5.17
N THR A 64 -2.18 -6.92 -4.67
CA THR A 64 -0.75 -7.06 -5.00
C THR A 64 -0.51 -7.14 -6.50
N ASP A 65 -1.27 -7.99 -7.21
CA ASP A 65 -1.08 -8.20 -8.66
C ASP A 65 -1.42 -6.96 -9.46
N ALA A 66 -2.50 -6.27 -9.11
CA ALA A 66 -2.89 -5.03 -9.76
C ALA A 66 -1.83 -3.92 -9.58
N PHE A 67 -1.28 -3.79 -8.37
CA PHE A 67 -0.25 -2.80 -8.07
C PHE A 67 1.09 -3.15 -8.75
N ASN A 68 1.47 -4.42 -8.75
CA ASN A 68 2.64 -4.91 -9.47
C ASN A 68 2.51 -4.70 -10.99
N HIS A 69 1.31 -4.87 -11.55
CA HIS A 69 1.06 -4.63 -12.97
C HIS A 69 1.27 -3.17 -13.35
N VAL A 70 0.87 -2.22 -12.50
CA VAL A 70 1.14 -0.78 -12.72
C VAL A 70 2.64 -0.51 -12.75
N LEU A 71 3.41 -1.03 -11.78
CA LEU A 71 4.86 -0.86 -11.74
C LEU A 71 5.55 -1.45 -12.98
N LYS A 72 5.17 -2.67 -13.39
CA LYS A 72 5.68 -3.31 -14.61
C LYS A 72 5.37 -2.49 -15.87
N THR A 73 4.15 -1.97 -15.98
CA THR A 73 3.74 -1.13 -17.12
C THR A 73 4.52 0.18 -17.18
N ALA A 74 4.91 0.71 -16.03
CA ALA A 74 5.79 1.87 -15.91
C ALA A 74 7.29 1.52 -15.99
N GLU A 75 7.64 0.28 -16.32
CA GLU A 75 9.02 -0.24 -16.39
C GLU A 75 9.81 -0.08 -15.09
N VAL A 76 9.11 -0.01 -13.95
CA VAL A 76 9.72 0.02 -12.62
C VAL A 76 10.03 -1.41 -12.18
N PRO A 77 11.28 -1.73 -11.81
CA PRO A 77 11.64 -3.05 -11.30
C PRO A 77 10.83 -3.40 -10.05
N LEU A 78 10.32 -4.63 -10.00
CA LEU A 78 9.69 -5.13 -8.78
C LEU A 78 10.75 -5.52 -7.76
N PRO A 79 10.52 -5.25 -6.46
CA PRO A 79 11.36 -5.75 -5.39
C PRO A 79 11.32 -7.28 -5.31
N GLU A 80 12.33 -7.87 -4.67
CA GLU A 80 12.37 -9.32 -4.46
C GLU A 80 11.11 -9.83 -3.73
N PRO A 81 10.60 -11.02 -4.08
CA PRO A 81 9.46 -11.63 -3.40
C PRO A 81 9.67 -11.74 -1.88
N PRO A 82 8.57 -11.80 -1.10
CA PRO A 82 8.62 -12.27 0.29
C PRO A 82 9.45 -13.56 0.43
N LYS A 83 10.21 -13.67 1.54
CA LYS A 83 10.92 -14.90 1.90
C LYS A 83 10.05 -15.80 2.74
#